data_AF-A0A371D9Z5-F1
#
_entry.id   AF-A0A371D9Z5-F1
#
_cell.length_a   1.000
_cell.length_b   1.000
_cell.length_c   1.000
_cell.angle_alpha   90.00
_cell.angle_beta   90.00
_cell.angle_gamma   90.00
#
_symmetry.space_group_name_H-M   'P 1'
#
loop_
_entity.id
_entity.type
_entity.pdbx_description
1 polymer ?
#
loop_
_entity_poly.entity_id
_entity_poly.type
_entity_poly.pdbx_seq_one_letter_code
_entity_poly.pdbx_strand_id
1 'polypeptide(L)'
;IGVVYVTMSSIPREVYVGVFILPPYRSRGCGMRACALAVQWAIETIDAHRVQARIMSSPSRESAQRLFTALGFAHEGIQRRAVCDAAGAWADITHMGIVDVDWVVRKRRRAAPRNLWDELFERHQREREELLRWEANESSMRIRRTSSMETVR
;
A
#
# COMPACT_ATOMS: atom_id res chain seq x y z
N ILE A 1 12.05 0.45 23.64
CA ILE A 1 10.62 0.63 23.26
C ILE A 1 10.31 -0.10 21.95
N GLY A 2 11.11 0.08 20.90
CA GLY A 2 11.00 -0.65 19.63
C GLY A 2 12.08 -0.19 18.65
N VAL A 3 11.99 -0.65 17.40
CA VAL A 3 12.85 -0.24 16.28
C VAL A 3 11.99 0.07 15.06
N VAL A 4 12.34 1.14 14.34
CA VAL A 4 11.89 1.40 12.97
C VAL A 4 13.12 1.37 12.09
N TYR A 5 13.02 0.73 10.93
CA TYR A 5 14.12 0.64 9.98
C TYR A 5 13.64 1.00 8.58
N VAL A 6 14.56 1.57 7.82
CA VAL A 6 14.39 1.86 6.41
C VAL A 6 15.57 1.22 5.68
N THR A 7 15.30 0.44 4.65
CA THR A 7 16.34 -0.20 3.83
C THR A 7 16.11 0.16 2.36
N MET A 8 17.17 0.28 1.58
CA MET A 8 17.03 0.46 0.14
C MET A 8 16.44 -0.81 -0.50
N SER A 9 15.61 -0.64 -1.52
CA SER A 9 15.23 -1.76 -2.39
C SER A 9 16.19 -1.87 -3.58
N SER A 10 15.98 -2.89 -4.42
CA SER A 10 16.69 -3.01 -5.70
C SER A 10 16.15 -2.05 -6.77
N ILE A 11 15.04 -1.36 -6.52
CA ILE A 11 14.40 -0.42 -7.43
C ILE A 11 14.89 1.00 -7.07
N PRO A 12 15.34 1.80 -8.06
CA PRO A 12 15.75 3.18 -7.81
C PRO A 12 14.65 4.01 -7.15
N ARG A 13 15.03 4.83 -6.17
CA ARG A 13 14.14 5.73 -5.41
C ARG A 13 12.97 5.00 -4.71
N GLU A 14 13.12 3.71 -4.45
CA GLU A 14 12.24 2.93 -3.60
C GLU A 14 12.97 2.47 -2.34
N VAL A 15 12.27 2.58 -1.20
CA VAL A 15 12.77 2.09 0.08
C VAL A 15 11.74 1.20 0.75
N TYR A 16 12.22 0.25 1.55
CA TYR A 16 11.39 -0.53 2.45
C TYR A 16 11.37 0.07 3.84
N VAL A 17 10.19 0.11 4.45
CA VAL A 17 10.02 0.51 5.85
C VAL A 17 9.45 -0.64 6.67
N GLY A 18 9.99 -0.82 7.87
CA GLY A 18 9.50 -1.81 8.83
C GLY A 18 9.58 -1.29 10.25
N VAL A 19 8.72 -1.84 11.12
CA VAL A 19 8.66 -1.45 12.52
C VAL A 19 8.41 -2.66 13.41
N PHE A 20 9.09 -2.68 14.54
CA PHE A 20 8.87 -3.64 15.61
C PHE A 20 8.76 -2.90 16.94
N ILE A 21 7.64 -3.10 17.65
CA ILE A 21 7.38 -2.51 18.96
C ILE A 21 7.29 -3.63 20.00
N LEU A 22 8.01 -3.47 21.11
CA LEU A 22 7.96 -4.42 22.22
C LEU A 22 6.52 -4.50 22.78
N PRO A 23 6.03 -5.69 23.17
CA PRO A 23 4.64 -5.88 23.61
C PRO A 23 4.12 -4.85 24.63
N PRO A 24 4.88 -4.45 25.67
CA PRO A 24 4.40 -3.48 26.68
C PRO A 24 4.09 -2.08 26.13
N TYR A 25 4.62 -1.74 24.95
CA TYR A 25 4.53 -0.42 24.32
C TYR A 25 3.61 -0.40 23.09
N ARG A 26 2.97 -1.51 22.76
CA ARG A 26 1.98 -1.60 21.68
C ARG A 26 0.69 -0.87 22.05
N SER A 27 -0.12 -0.53 21.04
CA SER A 27 -1.41 0.18 21.20
C SER A 27 -1.32 1.58 21.86
N ARG A 28 -0.12 2.16 21.95
CA ARG A 28 0.13 3.54 22.44
C ARG A 28 0.49 4.52 21.31
N GLY A 29 0.24 4.14 20.06
CA GLY A 29 0.59 4.96 18.89
C GLY A 29 2.09 5.07 18.59
N CYS A 30 2.96 4.31 19.28
CA CYS A 30 4.41 4.35 19.05
C CYS A 30 4.79 3.95 17.62
N GLY A 31 4.26 2.83 17.12
CA GLY A 31 4.54 2.37 15.76
C GLY A 31 4.05 3.36 14.70
N MET A 32 2.84 3.91 14.88
CA MET A 32 2.28 4.93 13.99
C MET A 32 3.18 6.16 13.89
N ARG A 33 3.61 6.73 15.03
CA ARG A 33 4.51 7.90 15.05
C ARG A 33 5.87 7.58 14.45
N ALA A 34 6.45 6.42 14.79
CA ALA A 34 7.76 6.01 14.28
C ALA A 34 7.74 5.83 12.75
N CYS A 35 6.75 5.12 12.21
CA CYS A 35 6.60 4.96 10.77
C CYS A 35 6.30 6.29 10.07
N ALA A 36 5.44 7.15 10.63
CA ALA A 36 5.16 8.46 10.03
C ALA A 36 6.43 9.31 9.87
N LEU A 37 7.29 9.33 10.90
CA LEU A 37 8.58 10.02 10.85
C LEU A 37 9.54 9.37 9.83
N ALA A 38 9.58 8.03 9.78
CA ALA A 38 10.43 7.31 8.83
C ALA A 38 10.01 7.55 7.37
N VAL A 39 8.70 7.54 7.07
CA VAL A 39 8.17 7.85 5.74
C VAL A 39 8.45 9.30 5.36
N GLN A 40 8.22 10.23 6.30
CA GLN A 40 8.54 11.64 6.08
C GLN A 40 10.02 11.82 5.73
N TRP A 41 10.91 11.23 6.52
CA TRP A 41 12.35 11.29 6.28
C TRP A 41 12.75 10.65 4.95
N ALA A 42 12.19 9.49 4.60
CA ALA A 42 12.48 8.83 3.32
C ALA A 42 12.12 9.72 2.12
N ILE A 43 10.95 10.36 2.14
CA ILE A 43 10.47 11.19 1.04
C ILE A 43 11.19 12.55 1.03
N GLU A 44 11.28 13.23 2.17
CA GLU A 44 11.79 14.61 2.24
C GLU A 44 13.32 14.70 2.26
N THR A 45 14.02 13.66 2.75
CA THR A 45 15.49 13.68 2.92
C THR A 45 16.22 12.73 1.97
N ILE A 46 15.69 11.51 1.74
CA ILE A 46 16.33 10.54 0.83
C ILE A 46 15.83 10.72 -0.62
N ASP A 47 14.83 11.58 -0.85
CA ASP A 47 14.18 11.75 -2.15
C ASP A 47 13.61 10.42 -2.71
N ALA A 48 13.08 9.59 -1.81
CA ALA A 48 12.38 8.38 -2.19
C ALA A 48 11.05 8.74 -2.86
N HIS A 49 10.87 8.28 -4.10
CA HIS A 49 9.59 8.38 -4.79
C HIS A 49 8.55 7.42 -4.18
N ARG A 50 9.03 6.30 -3.62
CA ARG A 50 8.17 5.20 -3.16
C ARG A 50 8.67 4.59 -1.86
N VAL A 51 7.74 4.36 -0.94
CA VAL A 51 7.99 3.65 0.31
C VAL A 51 7.09 2.43 0.37
N GLN A 52 7.68 1.25 0.54
CA GLN A 52 6.93 -0.01 0.61
C GLN A 52 7.12 -0.70 1.97
N ALA A 53 6.02 -1.19 2.53
CA ALA A 53 6.02 -2.07 3.69
C ALA A 53 5.83 -3.52 3.24
N ARG A 54 6.72 -4.40 3.71
CA ARG A 54 6.66 -5.84 3.47
C ARG A 54 6.27 -6.54 4.76
N ILE A 55 5.04 -7.02 4.84
CA ILE A 55 4.46 -7.59 6.05
C ILE A 55 4.48 -9.12 5.93
N MET A 56 5.34 -9.76 6.71
CA MET A 56 5.37 -11.22 6.80
C MET A 56 4.15 -11.78 7.52
N SER A 57 3.75 -12.99 7.15
CA SER A 57 2.72 -13.74 7.88
C SER A 57 3.16 -13.97 9.34
N SER A 58 2.45 -13.35 10.27
CA SER A 58 2.71 -13.43 11.71
C SER A 58 1.44 -13.07 12.50
N PRO A 59 1.37 -13.36 13.81
CA PRO A 59 0.23 -12.93 14.65
C PRO A 59 0.00 -11.41 14.67
N SER A 60 1.02 -10.62 14.31
CA SER A 60 0.94 -9.16 14.28
C SER A 60 0.61 -8.59 12.87
N ARG A 61 0.39 -9.46 11.87
CA ARG A 61 0.14 -9.07 10.47
C ARG A 61 -1.01 -8.08 10.33
N GLU A 62 -2.16 -8.37 10.94
CA GLU A 62 -3.33 -7.49 10.85
C GLU A 62 -3.10 -6.14 11.52
N SER A 63 -2.37 -6.11 12.63
CA SER A 63 -2.01 -4.86 13.31
C SER A 63 -1.07 -4.01 12.46
N ALA A 64 -0.12 -4.64 11.77
CA ALA A 64 0.76 -3.96 10.83
C ALA A 64 -0.01 -3.42 9.61
N GLN A 65 -0.91 -4.22 9.02
CA GLN A 65 -1.75 -3.79 7.91
C GLN A 65 -2.61 -2.58 8.31
N ARG A 66 -3.29 -2.62 9.46
CA ARG A 66 -4.06 -1.47 9.97
C ARG A 66 -3.20 -0.23 10.17
N LEU A 67 -1.98 -0.39 10.70
CA LEU A 67 -1.05 0.72 10.88
C LEU A 67 -0.69 1.36 9.53
N PHE A 68 -0.34 0.56 8.52
CA PHE A 68 0.06 1.07 7.22
C PHE A 68 -1.12 1.62 6.42
N THR A 69 -2.29 0.99 6.48
CA THR A 69 -3.53 1.55 5.93
C THR A 69 -3.84 2.92 6.54
N ALA A 70 -3.75 3.07 7.87
CA ALA A 70 -4.00 4.34 8.54
C ALA A 70 -2.93 5.41 8.23
N LEU A 71 -1.73 5.02 7.78
CA LEU A 71 -0.71 5.94 7.25
C LEU A 71 -0.98 6.37 5.80
N GLY A 72 -1.92 5.70 5.11
CA GLY A 72 -2.26 5.95 3.71
C GLY A 72 -1.54 5.02 2.73
N PHE A 73 -0.93 3.92 3.19
CA PHE A 73 -0.39 2.92 2.29
C PHE A 73 -1.54 2.13 1.65
N ALA A 74 -1.47 1.97 0.33
CA ALA A 74 -2.36 1.12 -0.43
C ALA A 74 -1.87 -0.33 -0.40
N HIS A 75 -2.79 -1.30 -0.41
CA HIS A 75 -2.44 -2.70 -0.61
C HIS A 75 -2.18 -2.99 -2.09
N GLU A 76 -1.05 -3.63 -2.37
CA GLU A 76 -0.56 -3.84 -3.74
C GLU A 76 -0.60 -5.31 -4.16
N GLY A 77 -0.56 -6.23 -3.19
CA GLY A 77 -0.64 -7.65 -3.46
C GLY A 77 -0.02 -8.53 -2.38
N ILE A 78 -0.11 -9.83 -2.62
CA ILE A 78 0.45 -10.87 -1.76
C ILE A 78 1.43 -11.70 -2.58
N GLN A 79 2.69 -11.68 -2.19
CA GLN A 79 3.70 -12.59 -2.71
C GLN A 79 3.58 -13.90 -1.93
N ARG A 80 2.99 -14.92 -2.57
CA ARG A 80 2.76 -16.23 -1.96
C ARG A 80 4.07 -16.98 -1.76
N ARG A 81 4.26 -17.61 -0.59
CA ARG A 81 5.41 -18.46 -0.23
C ARG A 81 6.75 -17.81 -0.57
N ALA A 82 6.90 -16.54 -0.19
CA ALA A 82 8.03 -15.69 -0.57
C ALA A 82 9.26 -15.86 0.34
N VAL A 83 9.04 -16.26 1.59
CA VAL A 83 10.08 -16.37 2.61
C VAL A 83 9.91 -17.65 3.40
N CYS A 84 11.03 -18.24 3.80
CA CYS A 84 11.06 -19.41 4.67
C CYS A 84 11.38 -18.95 6.09
N ASP A 85 10.61 -19.40 7.07
CA ASP A 85 10.92 -19.15 8.47
C ASP A 85 12.05 -20.07 8.98
N ALA A 86 12.48 -19.86 10.22
CA ALA A 86 13.53 -20.67 10.83
C ALA A 86 13.12 -22.14 11.03
N ALA A 87 11.83 -22.45 10.98
CA ALA A 87 11.29 -23.81 11.08
C ALA A 87 11.13 -24.50 9.71
N GLY A 88 11.50 -23.83 8.61
CA GLY A 88 11.40 -24.39 7.26
C GLY A 88 10.03 -24.18 6.59
N ALA A 89 9.11 -23.44 7.20
CA ALA A 89 7.79 -23.19 6.65
C ALA A 89 7.80 -21.97 5.71
N TRP A 90 7.22 -22.13 4.53
CA TRP A 90 7.04 -21.04 3.58
C TRP A 90 5.88 -20.14 3.98
N ALA A 91 6.15 -18.83 4.05
CA ALA A 91 5.20 -17.80 4.42
C ALA A 91 5.03 -16.76 3.31
N ASP A 92 3.84 -16.17 3.28
CA ASP A 92 3.47 -15.10 2.36
C ASP A 92 4.00 -13.74 2.85
N ILE A 93 4.22 -12.83 1.91
CA ILE A 93 4.48 -11.41 2.18
C ILE A 93 3.34 -10.58 1.60
N THR A 94 2.69 -9.76 2.43
CA THR A 94 1.82 -8.69 1.95
C THR A 94 2.64 -7.46 1.61
N HIS A 95 2.47 -6.93 0.40
CA HIS A 95 3.06 -5.68 -0.04
C HIS A 95 2.04 -4.55 0.11
N MET A 96 2.45 -3.48 0.79
CA MET A 96 1.70 -2.23 0.85
C MET A 96 2.64 -1.08 0.51
N GLY A 97 2.19 -0.11 -0.28
CA GLY A 97 3.02 0.98 -0.77
C GLY A 97 2.37 2.35 -0.64
N ILE A 98 3.19 3.38 -0.55
CA ILE A 98 2.78 4.77 -0.73
C ILE A 98 3.80 5.49 -1.62
N VAL A 99 3.31 6.34 -2.52
CA VAL A 99 4.14 7.20 -3.35
C VAL A 99 4.22 8.61 -2.75
N ASP A 100 5.28 9.34 -3.10
CA ASP A 100 5.57 10.70 -2.65
C ASP A 100 4.37 11.67 -2.78
N VAL A 101 3.70 11.68 -3.93
CA VAL A 101 2.53 12.54 -4.21
C VAL A 101 1.39 12.21 -3.24
N ASP A 102 1.10 10.92 -3.03
CA ASP A 102 0.05 10.50 -2.11
C ASP A 102 0.38 10.90 -0.67
N TRP A 103 1.65 10.79 -0.26
CA TRP A 103 2.09 11.26 1.05
C TRP A 103 1.91 12.77 1.23
N VAL A 104 2.23 13.57 0.22
CA VAL A 104 2.06 15.03 0.26
C VAL A 104 0.57 15.40 0.31
N VAL A 105 -0.26 14.74 -0.50
CA VAL A 105 -1.69 15.03 -0.61
C VAL A 105 -2.50 14.47 0.56
N ARG A 106 -1.98 13.49 1.33
CA ARG A 106 -2.71 12.85 2.44
C ARG A 106 -3.24 13.84 3.48
N LYS A 107 -2.53 14.95 3.73
CA LYS A 107 -2.97 15.99 4.70
C LYS A 107 -4.25 16.68 4.27
N ARG A 108 -4.55 16.67 2.96
CA ARG A 108 -5.75 17.25 2.37
C ARG A 108 -6.88 16.23 2.21
N ARG A 109 -6.58 14.93 2.20
CA ARG A 109 -7.59 13.87 2.13
C ARG A 109 -8.23 13.67 3.51
N ARG A 110 -9.55 13.46 3.51
CA ARG A 110 -10.35 13.13 4.71
C ARG A 110 -9.80 11.86 5.38
N ALA A 111 -10.19 11.64 6.65
CA ALA A 111 -9.67 10.62 7.56
C ALA A 111 -9.29 9.29 6.88
N ALA A 112 -8.07 8.81 7.15
CA ALA A 112 -7.57 7.56 6.59
C ALA A 112 -8.52 6.39 6.93
N PRO A 113 -8.72 5.44 6.00
CA PRO A 113 -9.60 4.30 6.20
C PRO A 113 -9.20 3.52 7.47
N ARG A 114 -10.21 3.03 8.21
CA ARG A 114 -9.99 2.43 9.54
C ARG A 114 -9.29 1.07 9.46
N ASN A 115 -9.47 0.36 8.35
CA ASN A 115 -8.87 -0.93 8.09
C ASN A 115 -8.69 -1.16 6.58
N LEU A 116 -7.98 -2.23 6.23
CA LEU A 116 -7.66 -2.57 4.83
C LEU A 116 -8.92 -2.77 3.96
N TRP A 117 -10.00 -3.35 4.50
CA TRP A 117 -11.21 -3.58 3.71
C TRP A 117 -11.93 -2.29 3.36
N ASP A 118 -11.98 -1.34 4.30
CA ASP A 118 -12.54 -0.02 4.02
C ASP A 118 -11.75 0.67 2.89
N GLU A 119 -10.42 0.58 2.94
CA GLU A 119 -9.54 1.12 1.90
C GLU A 119 -9.80 0.50 0.52
N LEU A 120 -9.80 -0.83 0.46
CA LEU A 120 -10.05 -1.58 -0.78
C LEU A 120 -11.44 -1.28 -1.35
N PHE A 121 -12.46 -1.22 -0.48
CA PHE A 121 -13.82 -0.92 -0.91
C PHE A 121 -13.92 0.50 -1.45
N GLU A 122 -13.42 1.50 -0.72
CA GLU A 122 -13.44 2.90 -1.17
C GLU A 122 -12.63 3.10 -2.46
N ARG A 123 -11.51 2.41 -2.62
CA ARG A 123 -10.72 2.42 -3.87
C ARG A 123 -11.54 1.86 -5.02
N HIS A 124 -12.16 0.70 -4.83
CA HIS A 124 -13.00 0.07 -5.85
C HIS A 124 -14.21 0.94 -6.23
N GLN A 125 -14.82 1.64 -5.27
CA GLN A 125 -15.89 2.59 -5.56
C GLN A 125 -15.38 3.78 -6.40
N ARG A 126 -14.22 4.35 -6.06
CA ARG A 126 -13.62 5.42 -6.87
C ARG A 126 -13.30 4.98 -8.30
N GLU A 127 -12.67 3.82 -8.46
CA GLU A 127 -12.36 3.25 -9.78
C GLU A 127 -13.64 3.01 -10.60
N ARG A 128 -14.72 2.54 -9.97
CA ARG A 128 -16.04 2.41 -10.61
C ARG A 128 -16.65 3.75 -10.99
N GLU A 129 -16.63 4.74 -10.10
CA GLU A 129 -17.15 6.08 -10.39
C GLU A 129 -16.38 6.74 -11.53
N GLU A 130 -15.06 6.58 -11.58
CA GLU A 130 -14.23 7.04 -12.69
C GLU A 130 -14.64 6.36 -13.99
N LEU A 131 -14.75 5.03 -14.01
CA LEU A 131 -15.22 4.29 -15.19
C LEU A 131 -16.60 4.76 -15.65
N LEU A 132 -17.55 4.97 -14.74
CA LEU A 132 -18.89 5.48 -15.07
C LEU A 132 -18.84 6.91 -15.62
N ARG A 133 -17.99 7.79 -15.07
CA ARG A 133 -17.77 9.14 -15.63
C ARG A 133 -17.19 9.06 -17.03
N TRP A 134 -16.28 8.13 -17.28
CA TRP A 134 -15.71 7.88 -18.61
C TRP A 134 -16.78 7.36 -19.57
N GLU A 135 -17.62 6.39 -19.20
CA GLU A 135 -18.73 5.89 -20.04
C GLU A 135 -19.79 6.96 -20.34
N ALA A 136 -20.12 7.79 -19.35
CA ALA A 136 -21.02 8.93 -19.54
C ALA A 136 -20.42 9.97 -20.51
N ASN A 137 -19.10 10.15 -20.47
CA ASN A 137 -18.38 11.01 -21.41
C ASN A 137 -18.19 10.35 -22.79
N GLU A 138 -17.96 9.04 -22.88
CA GLU A 138 -17.89 8.27 -24.14
C GLU A 138 -19.26 8.16 -24.83
N SER A 139 -20.37 8.25 -24.09
CA SER A 139 -21.70 8.42 -24.70
C SER A 139 -21.79 9.71 -25.53
N SER A 140 -20.88 10.69 -25.32
CA SER A 140 -20.70 11.86 -26.18
C SER A 140 -19.66 11.68 -27.30
N MET A 141 -18.78 10.67 -27.21
CA MET A 141 -17.80 10.27 -28.24
C MET A 141 -18.03 8.81 -28.63
N ARG A 142 -19.02 8.54 -29.50
CA ARG A 142 -19.24 7.20 -30.08
C ARG A 142 -17.97 6.66 -30.73
N ILE A 143 -17.25 5.79 -30.02
CA ILE A 143 -16.19 4.98 -30.60
C ILE A 143 -16.84 4.04 -31.62
N ARG A 144 -16.52 4.23 -32.91
CA ARG A 144 -16.88 3.28 -33.97
C ARG A 144 -16.18 1.94 -33.66
N ARG A 145 -16.91 1.00 -33.06
CA ARG A 145 -16.48 -0.40 -32.98
C ARG A 145 -16.35 -0.94 -34.40
N THR A 146 -15.13 -1.10 -34.91
CA THR A 146 -14.89 -1.93 -36.09
C THR A 146 -14.96 -3.39 -35.66
N SER A 147 -15.94 -4.12 -36.19
CA SER A 147 -16.13 -5.54 -35.93
C SER A 147 -15.03 -6.35 -36.62
N SER A 148 -13.99 -6.73 -35.89
CA SER A 148 -13.03 -7.74 -36.35
C SER A 148 -13.33 -9.07 -35.66
N MET A 149 -14.27 -9.81 -36.25
CA MET A 149 -14.31 -11.27 -36.19
C MET A 149 -14.17 -11.76 -37.63
N GLU A 150 -12.94 -11.85 -38.13
CA GLU A 150 -12.65 -12.79 -39.21
C GLU A 150 -12.03 -14.03 -38.58
N THR A 151 -12.84 -15.08 -38.63
CA THR A 151 -12.57 -16.47 -38.27
C THR A 151 -11.35 -16.98 -39.04
N VAL A 152 -10.28 -17.35 -38.33
CA VAL A 152 -9.24 -18.20 -38.91
C VAL A 152 -9.74 -19.64 -38.79
N ARG A 153 -10.00 -20.26 -39.94
CA ARG A 153 -10.21 -21.71 -40.13
C ARG A 153 -8.88 -22.44 -40.11
#